data_AF-A0A1E3WBB1-F1
#
_entry.id   AF-A0A1E3WBB1-F1
#
_cell.length_a   1.000
_cell.length_b   1.000
_cell.length_c   1.000
_cell.angle_alpha   90.00
_cell.angle_beta   90.00
_cell.angle_gamma   90.00
#
_symmetry.space_group_name_H-M   'P 1'
#
loop_
_entity.id
_entity.type
_entity.pdbx_description
1 polymer ?
#
loop_
_entity_poly.entity_id
_entity_poly.type
_entity_poly.pdbx_seq_one_letter_code
_entity_poly.pdbx_strand_id
1 'polypeptide(L)' 'MVRAAKALIASGQPAGRKLEFLAQEFNREANTTCSKASDIELSRIGLELKSVIDQLREQVANIE' A
#
# COMPACT_ATOMS: atom_id res chain seq x y z
N MET A 1 1.46 -7.23 -6.37
CA MET A 1 1.09 -5.80 -6.25
C MET A 1 2.25 -4.83 -6.46
N VAL A 2 3.40 -4.99 -5.77
CA VAL A 2 4.56 -4.06 -5.91
C VAL A 2 5.05 -3.89 -7.35
N ARG A 3 5.18 -4.97 -8.14
CA ARG A 3 5.57 -4.88 -9.56
C ARG A 3 4.56 -4.08 -10.40
N ALA A 4 3.26 -4.27 -10.14
CA ALA A 4 2.19 -3.55 -10.84
C ALA A 4 2.20 -2.05 -10.49
N ALA A 5 2.39 -1.70 -9.21
CA ALA A 5 2.53 -0.31 -8.78
C ALA A 5 3.72 0.37 -9.47
N LYS A 6 4.88 -0.29 -9.49
CA LYS A 6 6.07 0.22 -10.20
C LYS A 6 5.82 0.44 -11.69
N ALA A 7 5.14 -0.50 -12.35
CA ALA A 7 4.81 -0.37 -13.77
C ALA A 7 3.85 0.81 -14.05
N LEU A 8 2.85 1.02 -13.19
CA LEU A 8 1.91 2.15 -13.31
C LEU A 8 2.62 3.49 -13.14
N ILE A 9 3.45 3.62 -12.10
CA ILE A 9 4.24 4.84 -11.85
C ILE A 9 5.16 5.13 -13.04
N ALA A 10 5.86 4.10 -13.56
CA ALA A 10 6.76 4.25 -14.69
C ALA A 10 6.06 4.57 -16.02
N SER A 11 4.76 4.29 -16.15
CA SER A 11 4.03 4.52 -17.41
C SER A 11 3.82 6.00 -17.74
N GLY A 12 3.91 6.90 -16.76
CA GLY A 12 3.66 8.34 -16.93
C GLY A 12 2.24 8.70 -17.37
N GLN A 13 1.33 7.72 -17.42
CA GLN A 13 -0.08 7.92 -17.76
C GLN A 13 -0.90 8.19 -16.49
N PRO A 14 -2.10 8.80 -16.62
CA PRO A 14 -3.03 8.90 -15.50
C PRO A 14 -3.31 7.52 -14.89
N ALA A 15 -2.91 7.34 -13.63
CA ALA A 15 -2.97 6.06 -12.94
C ALA A 15 -3.66 6.11 -11.57
N GLY A 16 -4.23 7.27 -11.17
CA GLY A 16 -4.84 7.50 -9.85
C GLY A 16 -5.77 6.37 -9.40
N ARG A 17 -6.84 6.09 -10.17
CA ARG A 17 -7.78 4.98 -9.91
C ARG A 17 -7.11 3.61 -9.71
N LYS A 18 -6.10 3.28 -10.53
CA LYS A 18 -5.41 1.98 -10.44
C LYS A 18 -4.46 1.92 -9.24
N LEU A 19 -3.83 3.04 -8.90
CA LEU A 19 -3.01 3.16 -7.70
C LEU A 19 -3.88 3.13 -6.43
N GLU A 20 -5.08 3.71 -6.47
CA GLU A 20 -6.06 3.66 -5.38
C GLU A 20 -6.45 2.20 -5.09
N PHE A 21 -6.79 1.44 -6.13
CA PHE A 21 -7.07 0.01 -6.01
C PHE A 21 -5.89 -0.76 -5.40
N LEU A 22 -4.65 -0.50 -5.85
CA LEU A 22 -3.47 -1.16 -5.30
C LEU A 22 -3.23 -0.78 -3.83
N ALA A 23 -3.47 0.47 -3.45
CA ALA A 23 -3.34 0.93 -2.07
C ALA A 23 -4.36 0.25 -1.14
N GLN A 24 -5.59 0.02 -1.61
CA GLN A 24 -6.59 -0.77 -0.88
C GLN A 24 -6.14 -2.21 -0.68
N GLU A 25 -5.62 -2.84 -1.73
CA GLU A 25 -5.17 -4.24 -1.66
C GLU A 25 -3.90 -4.40 -0.79
N PHE A 26 -2.98 -3.43 -0.81
CA PHE A 26 -1.86 -3.40 0.14
C PHE A 26 -2.36 -3.30 1.59
N ASN A 27 -3.37 -2.48 1.87
CA ASN A 27 -3.92 -2.36 3.22
C ASN A 27 -4.58 -3.69 3.67
N ARG A 28 -5.31 -4.37 2.78
CA ARG A 28 -5.89 -5.69 3.04
C ARG A 28 -4.81 -6.73 3.40
N GLU A 29 -3.70 -6.75 2.65
CA GLU A 29 -2.57 -7.64 2.93
C GLU A 29 -1.90 -7.29 4.25
N ALA A 30 -1.62 -6.01 4.51
CA ALA A 30 -1.00 -5.56 5.76
C ALA A 30 -1.84 -5.92 7.00
N ASN A 31 -3.17 -5.77 6.94
CA ASN A 31 -4.07 -6.18 8.02
C ASN A 31 -4.05 -7.70 8.24
N THR A 32 -3.97 -8.48 7.16
CA THR A 32 -3.87 -9.94 7.26
C THR A 32 -2.56 -10.36 7.91
N THR A 33 -1.45 -9.73 7.53
CA THR A 33 -0.13 -9.99 8.14
C THR A 33 -0.12 -9.62 9.61
N CYS A 34 -0.62 -8.43 9.98
CA CYS A 34 -0.64 -7.98 11.37
C CYS A 34 -1.54 -8.85 12.26
N SER A 35 -2.72 -9.24 11.77
CA SER A 35 -3.66 -10.07 12.55
C SER A 35 -3.18 -11.51 12.78
N LYS A 36 -2.16 -11.95 12.03
CA LYS A 36 -1.54 -13.26 12.15
C LYS A 36 -0.10 -13.20 12.70
N ALA A 37 0.42 -12.02 13.01
CA ALA A 37 1.76 -11.87 13.55
C ALA A 37 1.82 -12.38 14.99
N SER A 38 2.56 -13.44 15.23
CA SER A 38 2.84 -13.96 16.58
C SER A 38 4.10 -13.34 17.22
N ASP A 39 4.90 -12.66 16.41
CA ASP A 39 6.15 -12.02 16.82
C ASP A 39 5.98 -10.49 16.95
N ILE A 40 6.61 -9.91 17.96
CA ILE A 40 6.48 -8.48 18.27
C ILE A 40 7.17 -7.59 17.22
N GLU A 41 8.30 -8.02 16.68
CA GLU A 41 9.00 -7.30 15.62
C GLU A 41 8.20 -7.37 14.32
N LEU A 42 7.60 -8.53 14.02
CA LEU A 42 6.71 -8.66 12.87
C LEU A 42 5.47 -7.74 12.99
N SER A 43 4.92 -7.62 14.19
CA SER A 43 3.80 -6.71 14.47
C SER A 43 4.20 -5.25 14.24
N ARG A 44 5.39 -4.86 14.70
CA ARG A 44 5.93 -3.51 14.51
C ARG A 44 6.15 -3.20 13.02
N ILE A 45 6.79 -4.10 12.28
CA ILE A 45 6.97 -3.97 10.82
C ILE A 45 5.62 -3.81 10.12
N GLY A 46 4.61 -4.58 10.55
CA GLY A 46 3.26 -4.48 10.03
C GLY A 46 2.61 -3.12 10.26
N LEU A 47 2.80 -2.52 11.44
CA LEU A 47 2.32 -1.16 11.74
C LEU A 47 3.04 -0.09 10.91
N GLU A 48 4.36 -0.19 10.75
CA GLU A 48 5.15 0.71 9.90
C GLU A 48 4.69 0.62 8.43
N LEU A 49 4.45 -0.60 7.93
CA LEU A 49 3.89 -0.83 6.60
C LEU A 49 2.53 -0.16 6.42
N LYS A 50 1.64 -0.26 7.41
CA LYS A 50 0.32 0.41 7.36
C LYS A 50 0.46 1.92 7.25
N SER A 51 1.38 2.52 8.01
CA SER A 51 1.66 3.96 7.92
C SER A 51 2.12 4.38 6.52
N VAL A 52 3.01 3.61 5.89
CA VAL A 52 3.46 3.89 4.51
C VAL A 52 2.32 3.73 3.51
N ILE A 53 1.43 2.74 3.69
CA ILE A 53 0.25 2.56 2.82
C ILE A 53 -0.72 3.74 2.95
N ASP A 54 -0.92 4.27 4.15
CA ASP A 54 -1.80 5.43 4.35
C ASP A 54 -1.22 6.68 3.68
N GLN A 55 0.10 6.92 3.79
CA GLN A 55 0.78 7.98 3.03
C GLN A 55 0.64 7.80 1.51
N LEU A 56 0.74 6.57 1.00
CA LEU A 56 0.51 6.28 -0.41
C LEU A 56 -0.92 6.64 -0.83
N ARG A 57 -1.93 6.34 0.00
CA ARG A 57 -3.33 6.67 -0.28
C ARG A 57 -3.54 8.18 -0.34
N GLU A 58 -2.97 8.92 0.60
CA GLU A 58 -3.02 10.39 0.59
C GLU A 58 -2.37 10.97 -0.67
N GLN A 59 -1.20 10.45 -1.07
CA GLN A 59 -0.54 10.89 -2.30
C GLN A 59 -1.39 10.62 -3.53
N VAL A 60 -2.02 9.44 -3.62
CA VAL A 60 -2.89 9.07 -4.74
C VAL A 60 -4.14 9.96 -4.82
N ALA A 61 -4.71 10.33 -3.68
CA ALA A 61 -5.86 11.24 -3.64
C ALA A 61 -5.50 12.68 -4.02
N ASN A 62 -4.27 13.12 -3.75
CA ASN A 62 -3.80 14.48 -4.07
C ASN A 62 -3.40 14.68 -5.54
N ILE A 63 -3.26 13.60 -6.32
CA ILE A 63 -2.90 13.63 -7.75
C ILE A 63 -4.08 13.32 -8.68
N GLU A 64 -5.28 13.10 -8.12
CA GLU A 64 -6.55 13.18 -8.87
C GLU A 64 -6.96 14.64 -9.10
#